data_AF-A0A5K0VDD4-F1
#
_entry.id   AF-A0A5K0VDD4-F1
#
_cell.length_a   1.000
_cell.length_b   1.000
_cell.length_c   1.000
_cell.angle_alpha   90.00
_cell.angle_beta   90.00
_cell.angle_gamma   90.00
#
_symmetry.space_group_name_H-M   'P 1'
#
loop_
_entity.id
_entity.type
_entity.pdbx_description
1 polymer ?
#
loop_
_entity_poly.entity_id
_entity_poly.type
_entity_poly.pdbx_seq_one_letter_code
_entity_poly.pdbx_strand_id
1 'polypeptide(L)' 'MAGLGQQTVEFSTLVRRAAEDSFLSLKELVERSAGQSDSEKKISLLKYINRTRQRMLRLHVLAKWCQQ' A
#
# COMPACT_ATOMS: atom_id res chain seq x y z
N MET A 1 3.33 -26.88 -12.77
CA MET A 1 4.22 -27.53 -11.78
C MET A 1 5.03 -26.43 -11.10
N ALA A 2 4.57 -25.94 -9.95
CA ALA A 2 5.39 -25.06 -9.12
C ALA A 2 6.48 -25.92 -8.47
N GLY A 3 7.74 -25.65 -8.81
CA GLY A 3 8.87 -26.45 -8.37
C GLY A 3 9.10 -26.33 -6.86
N LEU A 4 9.44 -27.45 -6.24
CA LEU A 4 9.88 -27.54 -4.85
C LEU A 4 11.02 -26.54 -4.61
N GLY A 5 10.71 -25.43 -3.93
CA GLY A 5 11.66 -24.35 -3.62
C GLY A 5 11.11 -22.93 -3.76
N GLN A 6 9.98 -22.72 -4.45
CA GLN A 6 9.39 -21.38 -4.60
C GLN A 6 8.38 -21.09 -3.48
N GLN A 7 8.78 -20.22 -2.53
CA GLN A 7 7.83 -19.58 -1.61
C GLN A 7 6.96 -18.61 -2.41
N THR A 8 5.81 -19.08 -2.87
CA THR A 8 4.78 -18.23 -3.49
C THR A 8 3.77 -17.77 -2.45
N VAL A 9 3.09 -16.66 -2.74
CA VAL A 9 1.99 -16.15 -1.93
C VAL A 9 0.76 -15.98 -2.80
N GLU A 10 -0.41 -16.28 -2.26
CA GLU A 10 -1.68 -16.01 -2.90
C GLU A 10 -1.82 -14.52 -3.19
N PHE A 11 -2.25 -14.16 -4.40
CA PHE A 11 -2.42 -12.76 -4.80
C PHE A 11 -3.42 -12.03 -3.88
N SER A 12 -4.48 -12.72 -3.44
CA SER A 12 -5.45 -12.21 -2.46
C SER A 12 -4.80 -11.84 -1.11
N THR A 13 -3.80 -12.61 -0.67
CA THR A 13 -3.03 -12.31 0.55
C THR A 13 -2.20 -11.05 0.38
N LEU A 14 -1.57 -10.88 -0.80
CA LEU A 14 -0.81 -9.68 -1.10
C LEU A 14 -1.70 -8.43 -1.15
N VAL A 15 -2.87 -8.53 -1.81
CA VAL A 15 -3.86 -7.44 -1.87
C VAL A 15 -4.33 -7.06 -0.47
N ARG A 16 -4.67 -8.05 0.36
CA ARG A 16 -5.13 -7.82 1.74
C ARG A 16 -4.08 -7.08 2.56
N ARG A 17 -2.84 -7.59 2.58
CA ARG A 17 -1.73 -6.97 3.33
C ARG A 17 -1.48 -5.54 2.87
N ALA A 18 -1.45 -5.31 1.55
CA ALA A 18 -1.24 -3.98 1.01
C ALA A 18 -2.35 -2.99 1.41
N ALA A 19 -3.60 -3.46 1.49
CA ALA A 19 -4.75 -2.67 1.94
C ALA A 19 -4.68 -2.38 3.45
N GLU A 20 -4.41 -3.40 4.27
CA GLU A 20 -4.22 -3.27 5.72
C GLU A 20 -3.09 -2.30 6.05
N ASP A 21 -1.91 -2.47 5.45
CA ASP A 21 -0.76 -1.59 5.63
C ASP A 21 -1.06 -0.15 5.20
N SER A 22 -1.84 0.03 4.13
CA SER A 22 -2.25 1.37 3.66
C SER A 22 -3.18 2.02 4.66
N PHE A 23 -4.15 1.29 5.19
CA PHE A 23 -5.08 1.79 6.19
C PHE A 23 -4.36 2.13 7.51
N LEU A 24 -3.51 1.24 8.02
CA LEU A 24 -2.73 1.47 9.24
C LEU A 24 -1.83 2.70 9.10
N SER A 25 -1.12 2.83 7.98
CA SER A 25 -0.28 4.01 7.73
C SER A 25 -1.09 5.32 7.63
N LEU A 26 -2.32 5.28 7.11
CA LEU A 26 -3.21 6.44 7.10
C LEU A 26 -3.67 6.80 8.51
N LYS A 27 -4.07 5.79 9.29
CA LYS A 27 -4.51 5.98 10.68
C LYS A 27 -3.40 6.63 11.51
N GLU A 28 -2.17 6.11 11.43
CA GLU A 28 -1.00 6.70 12.09
C GLU A 28 -0.74 8.13 11.64
N LEU A 29 -0.90 8.43 10.35
CA LEU A 29 -0.74 9.79 9.83
C LEU A 29 -1.77 10.74 10.43
N VAL A 30 -3.03 10.33 10.54
CA VAL A 30 -4.11 11.13 11.12
C VAL A 30 -3.85 11.36 12.61
N GLU A 31 -3.49 10.32 13.36
CA GLU A 31 -3.17 10.43 14.79
C GLU A 31 -2.01 11.40 15.04
N ARG A 32 -0.96 11.35 14.22
CA ARG A 32 0.20 12.25 14.31
C ARG A 32 -0.07 13.67 13.79
N SER A 33 -1.16 13.87 13.07
CA SER A 33 -1.52 15.18 12.53
C SER A 33 -2.05 16.14 13.59
N ALA A 34 -2.46 15.63 14.76
CA ALA A 34 -2.88 16.46 15.88
C ALA A 34 -1.73 17.38 16.31
N GLY A 35 -1.97 18.70 16.29
CA GLY A 35 -0.97 19.72 16.63
C GLY A 35 -0.04 20.16 15.51
N GLN A 36 -0.08 19.54 14.32
CA GLN A 36 0.68 20.00 13.15
C GLN A 36 0.02 21.22 12.48
N SER A 37 0.84 22.08 11.87
CA SER A 37 0.36 23.16 11.01
C SER A 37 -0.35 22.62 9.77
N ASP A 38 -1.25 23.42 9.19
CA ASP A 38 -1.98 23.03 7.98
C ASP A 38 -1.04 22.68 6.81
N SER A 39 0.05 23.42 6.65
CA SER A 39 1.08 23.15 5.65
C SER A 39 1.76 21.79 5.86
N GLU A 40 2.14 21.46 7.10
CA GLU A 40 2.76 20.17 7.42
C GLU A 40 1.81 18.99 7.21
N LYS A 41 0.54 19.15 7.56
CA LYS A 41 -0.51 18.17 7.31
C LYS A 41 -0.66 17.90 5.82
N LYS A 42 -0.76 18.95 5.01
CA LYS A 42 -0.85 18.86 3.55
C LYS A 42 0.36 18.16 2.94
N ILE A 43 1.57 18.53 3.35
CA ILE A 43 2.80 17.90 2.87
C ILE A 43 2.83 16.41 3.25
N SER A 44 2.48 16.06 4.48
CA SER A 44 2.47 14.68 4.96
C SER A 44 1.43 13.83 4.22
N LEU A 45 0.23 14.38 4.01
CA LEU A 45 -0.83 13.73 3.24
C LEU A 45 -0.41 13.49 1.79
N LEU A 46 0.20 14.47 1.12
CA LEU A 46 0.69 14.31 -0.26
C LEU A 46 1.76 13.21 -0.35
N LYS A 47 2.68 13.14 0.62
CA LYS A 47 3.68 12.06 0.68
C LYS A 47 3.01 10.69 0.86
N TYR A 48 2.01 10.58 1.73
CA TYR A 48 1.23 9.36 1.91
C TYR A 48 0.51 8.94 0.63
N ILE A 49 -0.22 9.86 -0.01
CA ILE A 49 -0.95 9.59 -1.27
C ILE A 49 0.02 9.08 -2.35
N ASN A 50 1.19 9.71 -2.51
CA ASN A 50 2.14 9.29 -3.52
C ASN A 50 2.68 7.86 -3.26
N ARG A 51 3.02 7.55 -2.00
CA ARG A 51 3.49 6.20 -1.60
C ARG A 51 2.40 5.15 -1.80
N THR A 52 1.17 5.43 -1.38
CA THR A 52 0.03 4.52 -1.55
C THR A 52 -0.32 4.31 -3.02
N ARG A 53 -0.28 5.37 -3.85
CA ARG A 53 -0.49 5.27 -5.29
C ARG A 53 0.52 4.33 -5.94
N GLN A 54 1.81 4.44 -5.62
CA GLN A 54 2.84 3.55 -6.15
C GLN A 54 2.59 2.08 -5.77
N ARG A 55 2.15 1.81 -4.53
CA ARG A 55 1.76 0.46 -4.09
C ARG A 55 0.59 -0.09 -4.91
N MET A 56 -0.45 0.73 -5.14
CA MET A 56 -1.61 0.32 -5.93
C MET A 56 -1.26 0.07 -7.40
N LEU A 57 -0.36 0.85 -7.99
CA LEU A 57 0.13 0.62 -9.35
C LEU A 57 0.88 -0.72 -9.47
N ARG A 58 1.70 -1.08 -8.48
CA ARG A 58 2.37 -2.40 -8.44
C ARG A 58 1.36 -3.55 -8.36
N LEU A 59 0.35 -3.44 -7.51
CA LEU A 59 -0.74 -4.42 -7.46
C LEU A 59 -1.51 -4.51 -8.76
N HIS A 60 -1.75 -3.38 -9.43
CA HIS A 60 -2.43 -3.35 -10.72
C HIS A 60 -1.65 -4.11 -11.80
N VAL A 61 -0.33 -3.90 -11.86
CA VAL A 61 0.54 -4.65 -12.79
C VAL A 61 0.50 -6.14 -12.50
N LEU A 62 0.58 -6.54 -11.23
CA LEU A 62 0.47 -7.95 -10.84
C LEU A 62 -0.91 -8.54 -11.17
N ALA A 63 -1.98 -7.79 -10.95
CA ALA A 63 -3.34 -8.22 -11.32
C ALA A 63 -3.46 -8.46 -12.83
N LYS A 64 -2.88 -7.56 -13.65
CA LYS A 64 -2.83 -7.74 -15.11
C LYS A 64 -2.00 -8.95 -15.51
N TRP A 65 -0.89 -9.21 -14.82
CA TRP A 65 -0.05 -10.38 -15.07
C TRP A 65 -0.77 -11.69 -14.73
N CYS A 66 -1.52 -11.75 -13.62
CA CYS A 66 -2.29 -12.94 -13.25
C CYS A 66 -3.46 -13.24 -14.20
N GLN A 67 -3.83 -12.31 -15.09
CA GLN A 67 -4.90 -12.50 -16.09
C GLN A 67 -4.38 -13.00 -17.45
N GLN A 68 -3.06 -13.02 -17.67
CA GLN A 68 -2.43 -13.56 -18.88
C GLN A 68 -2.19 -15.07 -18.74
#